data_AF-A0A6J8ELV7-F1
#
_entry.id   AF-A0A6J8ELV7-F1
#
_cell.length_a   1.000
_cell.length_b   1.000
_cell.length_c   1.000
_cell.angle_alpha   90.00
_cell.angle_beta   90.00
_cell.angle_gamma   90.00
#
_symmetry.space_group_name_H-M   'P 1'
#
loop_
_entity.id
_entity.type
_entity.pdbx_description
1 polymer ?
#
loop_
_entity_poly.entity_id
_entity_poly.type
_entity_poly.pdbx_seq_one_letter_code
_entity_poly.pdbx_strand_id
1 'polypeptide(L)'
;MKYWSTKIVQMSMLYLGLKYLRNQNLIKGKLHPILKHKSHSALDNSRIPTRLRLITGTYVLQTKRIQFYRQETDPTCLLCGLQEETLEHFVMQCEKLQSVRTVILKEVNDIWQNEMNNTTRFHDLNITTQMQMLLDSAKLINLNKYNSASAARLENHSRNLFFELHIKRNVLLDEKTLRHSVEDKLAWRGGGVGRPLTLGHKAPACLQIPSEHTFRFYRTYTFITI
;
A
#
# COMPACT_ATOMS: atom_id res chain seq x y z
N MET A 1 -26.25 -2.63 -0.33
CA MET A 1 -25.67 -1.27 -0.42
C MET A 1 -25.49 -0.53 0.91
N LYS A 2 -26.39 -0.67 1.91
CA LYS A 2 -26.31 0.09 3.19
C LYS A 2 -24.99 -0.08 3.97
N TYR A 3 -24.47 -1.31 4.10
CA TYR A 3 -23.25 -1.63 4.87
C TYR A 3 -22.03 -0.76 4.48
N TRP A 4 -21.70 -0.68 3.19
CA TRP A 4 -20.55 0.10 2.72
C TRP A 4 -20.74 1.59 2.94
N SER A 5 -21.96 2.12 2.80
CA SER A 5 -22.23 3.52 3.11
C SER A 5 -22.00 3.82 4.59
N THR A 6 -22.47 2.95 5.50
CA THR A 6 -22.26 3.08 6.94
C THR A 6 -20.78 2.98 7.29
N LYS A 7 -20.06 2.04 6.69
CA LYS A 7 -18.62 1.85 6.93
C LYS A 7 -17.79 3.03 6.43
N ILE A 8 -18.11 3.59 5.26
CA ILE A 8 -17.48 4.83 4.76
C ILE A 8 -17.78 6.00 5.72
N VAL A 9 -19.01 6.11 6.23
CA VAL A 9 -19.35 7.15 7.22
C VAL A 9 -18.51 6.99 8.49
N GLN A 10 -18.45 5.79 9.06
CA GLN A 10 -17.62 5.50 10.24
C GLN A 10 -16.14 5.78 9.98
N MET A 11 -15.58 5.30 8.87
CA MET A 11 -14.19 5.55 8.52
C MET A 11 -13.93 7.03 8.21
N SER A 12 -14.91 7.78 7.69
CA SER A 12 -14.76 9.23 7.46
C SER A 12 -14.67 10.05 8.75
N MET A 13 -15.11 9.49 9.89
CA MET A 13 -14.84 10.08 11.20
C MET A 13 -13.36 9.90 11.59
N LEU A 14 -12.71 8.84 11.10
CA LEU A 14 -11.30 8.54 11.35
C LEU A 14 -10.35 9.17 10.32
N TYR A 15 -10.82 9.38 9.10
CA TYR A 15 -10.04 9.96 8.00
C TYR A 15 -10.89 11.00 7.26
N LEU A 16 -10.60 12.29 7.45
CA LEU A 16 -11.28 13.41 6.79
C LEU A 16 -11.23 13.27 5.27
N GLY A 17 -10.17 12.71 4.71
CA GLY A 17 -10.09 12.41 3.27
C GLY A 17 -11.20 11.48 2.76
N LEU A 18 -11.73 10.57 3.59
CA LEU A 18 -12.79 9.65 3.19
C LEU A 18 -14.18 10.32 3.15
N LYS A 19 -14.33 11.54 3.71
CA LYS A 19 -15.58 12.31 3.54
C LYS A 19 -15.91 12.55 2.07
N TYR A 20 -14.88 12.57 1.23
CA TYR A 20 -15.00 12.76 -0.22
C TYR A 20 -15.52 11.52 -0.96
N LEU A 21 -15.42 10.31 -0.37
CA LEU A 21 -15.96 9.07 -0.94
C LEU A 21 -17.45 8.86 -0.64
N ARG A 22 -18.10 9.77 0.09
CA ARG A 22 -19.55 9.70 0.30
C ARG A 22 -20.25 9.94 -1.04
N ASN A 23 -21.14 9.03 -1.44
CA ASN A 23 -21.90 9.14 -2.69
C ASN A 23 -22.66 10.47 -2.83
N GLN A 24 -23.07 11.07 -1.70
CA GLN A 24 -23.75 12.38 -1.67
C GLN A 24 -22.88 13.53 -2.20
N ASN A 25 -21.54 13.38 -2.14
CA ASN A 25 -20.57 14.36 -2.60
C ASN A 25 -20.12 14.09 -4.05
N LEU A 26 -20.59 13.02 -4.67
CA LEU A 26 -20.25 12.63 -6.03
C LEU A 26 -21.34 13.15 -6.97
N ILE A 27 -21.00 14.19 -7.71
CA ILE A 27 -21.86 14.72 -8.78
C ILE A 27 -21.40 14.06 -10.07
N LYS A 28 -22.34 13.39 -10.77
CA LYS A 28 -22.09 12.78 -12.08
C LYS A 28 -21.39 13.77 -13.02
N GLY A 29 -20.33 13.35 -13.70
CA GLY A 29 -19.54 14.19 -14.60
C GLY A 29 -18.57 15.17 -13.91
N LYS A 30 -18.54 15.25 -12.57
CA LYS A 30 -17.54 16.05 -11.84
C LYS A 30 -16.43 15.16 -11.28
N LEU A 31 -15.21 15.70 -11.31
CA LEU A 31 -14.03 15.04 -10.76
C LEU A 31 -14.19 14.81 -9.24
N HIS A 32 -13.89 13.60 -8.79
CA HIS A 32 -14.01 13.19 -7.39
C HIS A 32 -13.25 14.17 -6.47
N PRO A 33 -13.81 14.66 -5.33
CA PRO A 33 -13.14 15.65 -4.50
C PRO A 33 -11.77 15.22 -3.92
N ILE A 34 -11.52 13.92 -3.76
CA ILE A 34 -10.17 13.41 -3.44
C ILE A 34 -9.12 13.74 -4.53
N LEU A 35 -9.59 13.99 -5.75
CA LEU A 35 -8.82 14.42 -6.91
C LEU A 35 -8.96 15.94 -7.16
N LYS A 36 -9.69 16.71 -6.31
CA LYS A 36 -9.85 18.17 -6.48
C LYS A 36 -8.54 18.91 -6.32
N HIS A 37 -7.56 18.34 -5.62
CA HIS A 37 -6.17 18.71 -5.84
C HIS A 37 -5.77 18.16 -7.21
N LYS A 38 -6.21 18.84 -8.28
CA LYS A 38 -5.66 18.63 -9.61
C LYS A 38 -4.17 18.85 -9.44
N SER A 39 -3.40 17.78 -9.35
CA SER A 39 -2.01 17.94 -9.69
C SER A 39 -1.99 18.21 -11.19
N HIS A 40 -1.25 19.25 -11.55
CA HIS A 40 -0.98 19.56 -12.94
C HIS A 40 -0.06 18.50 -13.59
N SER A 41 0.49 17.57 -12.80
CA SER A 41 1.37 16.50 -13.24
C SER A 41 0.66 15.14 -13.32
N ALA A 42 0.78 14.47 -14.47
CA ALA A 42 0.33 13.08 -14.65
C ALA A 42 0.97 12.12 -13.63
N LEU A 43 2.21 12.41 -13.23
CA LEU A 43 2.96 11.61 -12.26
C LEU A 43 2.30 11.66 -10.88
N ASP A 44 1.81 12.81 -10.42
CA ASP A 44 1.10 12.89 -9.14
C ASP A 44 -0.25 12.18 -9.18
N ASN A 45 -0.93 12.18 -10.32
CA ASN A 45 -2.19 11.44 -10.48
C ASN A 45 -1.97 9.93 -10.32
N SER A 46 -0.81 9.38 -10.74
CA SER A 46 -0.46 7.98 -10.50
C SER A 46 -0.21 7.61 -9.03
N ARG A 47 0.07 8.60 -8.16
CA ARG A 47 0.32 8.38 -6.72
C ARG A 47 -0.97 8.23 -5.92
N ILE A 48 -2.05 8.89 -6.35
CA ILE A 48 -3.32 8.95 -5.62
C ILE A 48 -3.95 7.55 -5.38
N PRO A 49 -4.00 6.63 -6.36
CA PRO A 49 -4.59 5.31 -6.19
C PRO A 49 -3.94 4.51 -5.05
N THR A 50 -2.62 4.57 -4.90
CA THR A 50 -1.91 3.80 -3.86
C THR A 50 -2.32 4.24 -2.47
N ARG A 51 -2.29 5.55 -2.20
CA ARG A 51 -2.74 6.09 -0.91
C ARG A 51 -4.20 5.77 -0.64
N LEU A 52 -5.08 5.94 -1.64
CA LEU A 52 -6.48 5.57 -1.53
C LEU A 52 -6.66 4.10 -1.14
N ARG A 53 -5.91 3.19 -1.77
CA ARG A 53 -5.98 1.76 -1.45
C ARG A 53 -5.55 1.48 -0.02
N LEU A 54 -4.50 2.15 0.47
CA LEU A 54 -4.03 2.00 1.85
C LEU A 54 -5.07 2.49 2.86
N ILE A 55 -5.61 3.71 2.68
CA ILE A 55 -6.60 4.30 3.61
C ILE A 55 -7.91 3.49 3.59
N THR A 56 -8.35 3.05 2.42
CA THR A 56 -9.59 2.25 2.29
C THR A 56 -9.41 0.79 2.71
N GLY A 57 -8.18 0.36 3.01
CA GLY A 57 -7.86 -1.03 3.33
C GLY A 57 -8.01 -2.00 2.15
N THR A 58 -8.06 -1.49 0.92
CA THR A 58 -8.10 -2.28 -0.32
C THR A 58 -6.71 -2.56 -0.89
N TYR A 59 -5.66 -2.03 -0.25
CA TYR A 59 -4.28 -2.41 -0.50
C TYR A 59 -4.02 -3.79 0.09
N VAL A 60 -3.49 -4.69 -0.73
CA VAL A 60 -3.37 -6.12 -0.40
C VAL A 60 -2.09 -6.38 0.39
N LEU A 61 -2.18 -6.22 1.71
CA LEU A 61 -1.19 -6.71 2.69
C LEU A 61 -1.55 -8.13 3.16
N GLN A 62 -0.60 -8.91 3.70
CA GLN A 62 -0.87 -10.28 4.17
C GLN A 62 -1.98 -10.34 5.22
N THR A 63 -1.96 -9.43 6.20
CA THR A 63 -3.01 -9.32 7.23
C THR A 63 -4.41 -9.12 6.63
N LYS A 64 -4.50 -8.45 5.46
CA LYS A 64 -5.76 -8.30 4.73
C LYS A 64 -6.11 -9.52 3.90
N ARG A 65 -5.12 -10.20 3.29
CA ARG A 65 -5.37 -11.45 2.55
C ARG A 65 -6.06 -12.49 3.43
N ILE A 66 -5.59 -12.68 4.66
CA ILE A 66 -6.19 -13.63 5.61
C ILE A 66 -7.67 -13.32 5.85
N GLN A 67 -7.99 -12.04 6.06
CA GLN A 67 -9.37 -11.60 6.31
C GLN A 67 -10.32 -11.93 5.14
N PHE A 68 -9.82 -11.97 3.90
CA PHE A 68 -10.65 -12.21 2.71
C PHE A 68 -10.64 -13.66 2.22
N TYR A 69 -9.50 -14.36 2.30
CA TYR A 69 -9.32 -15.63 1.61
C TYR A 69 -9.67 -16.88 2.42
N ARG A 70 -10.04 -16.77 3.72
CA ARG A 70 -10.47 -17.87 4.63
C ARG A 70 -9.52 -19.07 4.74
N GLN A 71 -8.44 -19.13 3.97
CA GLN A 71 -7.36 -20.10 4.05
C GLN A 71 -6.30 -19.61 5.03
N GLU A 72 -5.59 -20.55 5.66
CA GLU A 72 -4.44 -20.33 6.55
C GLU A 72 -3.29 -19.67 5.77
N THR A 73 -3.42 -18.37 5.53
CA THR A 73 -2.35 -17.57 4.93
C THR A 73 -1.49 -17.05 6.07
N ASP A 74 -0.17 -17.12 5.94
CA ASP A 74 0.75 -16.55 6.93
C ASP A 74 0.63 -15.00 6.92
N PRO A 75 0.34 -14.34 8.06
CA PRO A 75 0.25 -12.88 8.14
C PRO A 75 1.60 -12.19 7.98
N THR A 76 2.70 -12.93 8.02
CA THR A 76 4.06 -12.40 8.03
C THR A 76 4.39 -11.61 6.76
N CYS A 77 5.12 -10.52 6.93
CA CYS A 77 5.59 -9.67 5.85
C CYS A 77 6.43 -10.45 4.85
N LEU A 78 5.95 -10.54 3.60
CA LEU A 78 6.64 -11.23 2.51
C LEU A 78 8.00 -10.60 2.16
N LEU A 79 8.29 -9.38 2.63
CA LEU A 79 9.57 -8.72 2.38
C LEU A 79 10.61 -9.12 3.43
N CYS A 80 10.34 -8.87 4.71
CA CYS A 80 11.30 -9.09 5.79
C CYS A 80 11.18 -10.45 6.49
N GLY A 81 9.99 -11.07 6.50
CA GLY A 81 9.77 -12.33 7.20
C GLY A 81 9.74 -12.23 8.74
N LEU A 82 9.70 -11.02 9.32
CA LEU A 82 9.92 -10.82 10.76
C LEU A 82 8.66 -10.58 11.57
N GLN A 83 7.67 -9.89 11.01
CA GLN A 83 6.45 -9.46 11.71
C GLN A 83 5.26 -9.52 10.76
N GLU A 84 4.05 -9.45 11.31
CA GLU A 84 2.82 -9.36 10.51
C GLU A 84 2.86 -8.14 9.57
N GLU A 85 2.43 -8.31 8.32
CA GLU A 85 2.34 -7.25 7.32
C GLU A 85 1.11 -6.36 7.60
N THR A 86 1.14 -5.60 8.69
CA THR A 86 0.16 -4.55 8.98
C THR A 86 0.45 -3.29 8.16
N LEU A 87 -0.52 -2.35 8.11
CA LEU A 87 -0.30 -1.04 7.49
C LEU A 87 0.84 -0.28 8.18
N GLU A 88 0.88 -0.31 9.50
CA GLU A 88 1.95 0.29 10.31
C GLU A 88 3.30 -0.33 9.96
N HIS A 89 3.37 -1.67 9.90
CA HIS A 89 4.60 -2.36 9.53
C HIS A 89 5.09 -1.95 8.14
N PHE A 90 4.19 -1.97 7.15
CA PHE A 90 4.51 -1.59 5.77
C PHE A 90 5.01 -0.13 5.66
N VAL A 91 4.34 0.80 6.34
CA VAL A 91 4.61 2.24 6.22
C VAL A 91 5.78 2.70 7.09
N MET A 92 6.01 2.09 8.25
CA MET A 92 6.94 2.63 9.27
C MET A 92 8.05 1.68 9.68
N GLN A 93 7.86 0.36 9.65
CA GLN A 93 8.76 -0.57 10.36
C GLN A 93 9.52 -1.54 9.44
N CYS A 94 9.00 -1.88 8.26
CA CYS A 94 9.58 -2.92 7.41
C CYS A 94 11.00 -2.58 6.94
N GLU A 95 12.02 -3.24 7.47
CA GLU A 95 13.45 -2.92 7.25
C GLU A 95 13.82 -2.83 5.77
N LYS A 96 13.28 -3.72 4.92
CA LYS A 96 13.55 -3.74 3.47
C LYS A 96 13.09 -2.48 2.73
N LEU A 97 12.27 -1.65 3.37
CA LEU A 97 11.77 -0.38 2.84
C LEU A 97 12.38 0.84 3.55
N GLN A 98 13.33 0.65 4.46
CA GLN A 98 13.88 1.72 5.29
C GLN A 98 14.56 2.83 4.46
N SER A 99 15.29 2.48 3.41
CA SER A 99 15.98 3.46 2.55
C SER A 99 15.02 4.47 1.91
N VAL A 100 13.84 4.00 1.47
CA VAL A 100 12.79 4.86 0.92
C VAL A 100 12.21 5.77 2.00
N ARG A 101 11.95 5.22 3.20
CA ARG A 101 11.42 5.98 4.33
C ARG A 101 12.36 7.09 4.77
N THR A 102 13.64 6.78 4.97
CA THR A 102 14.61 7.75 5.51
C THR A 102 14.66 9.03 4.67
N VAL A 103 14.67 8.90 3.35
CA VAL A 103 14.71 10.07 2.44
C VAL A 103 13.45 10.92 2.59
N ILE A 104 12.26 10.31 2.52
CA ILE A 104 11.01 11.07 2.47
C ILE A 104 10.58 11.55 3.87
N LEU A 105 10.81 10.75 4.91
CA LEU A 105 10.48 11.12 6.29
C LEU A 105 11.36 12.26 6.81
N LYS A 106 12.57 12.42 6.27
CA LYS A 106 13.40 13.61 6.54
C LYS A 106 12.68 14.88 6.06
N GLU A 107 12.21 14.91 4.81
CA GLU A 107 11.45 16.05 4.27
C GLU A 107 10.16 16.32 5.06
N VAL A 108 9.47 15.25 5.46
CA VAL A 108 8.29 15.34 6.33
C VAL A 108 8.63 15.97 7.68
N ASN A 109 9.74 15.55 8.30
CA ASN A 109 10.21 16.12 9.56
C ASN A 109 10.57 17.60 9.40
N ASP A 110 11.26 17.97 8.32
CA ASP A 110 11.68 19.35 8.08
C ASP A 110 10.48 20.28 7.91
N ILE A 111 9.43 19.85 7.18
CA ILE A 111 8.17 20.60 7.08
C ILE A 111 7.48 20.69 8.45
N TRP A 112 7.40 19.58 9.17
CA TRP A 112 6.74 19.50 10.48
C TRP A 112 7.38 20.41 11.52
N GLN A 113 8.71 20.45 11.58
CA GLN A 113 9.43 21.26 12.57
C GLN A 113 9.53 22.72 12.14
N ASN A 114 10.05 22.97 10.93
CA ASN A 114 10.49 24.30 10.54
C ASN A 114 9.34 25.15 10.02
N GLU A 115 8.40 24.56 9.29
CA GLU A 115 7.31 25.33 8.68
C GLU A 115 6.06 25.41 9.55
N MET A 116 5.83 24.38 10.38
CA MET A 116 4.68 24.36 11.29
C MET A 116 5.04 24.80 12.71
N ASN A 117 6.31 25.14 12.97
CA ASN A 117 6.82 25.59 14.28
C ASN A 117 6.55 24.59 15.42
N ASN A 118 6.56 23.29 15.13
CA ASN A 118 6.39 22.27 16.18
C ASN A 118 7.72 22.05 16.91
N THR A 119 7.66 22.03 18.24
CA THR A 119 8.83 21.79 19.09
C THR A 119 9.28 20.32 19.07
N THR A 120 8.35 19.40 18.86
CA THR A 120 8.61 17.96 18.80
C THR A 120 9.04 17.54 17.39
N ARG A 121 10.07 16.68 17.29
CA ARG A 121 10.45 16.07 16.00
C ARG A 121 9.38 15.07 15.60
N PHE A 122 9.23 14.86 14.29
CA PHE A 122 8.29 13.86 13.78
C PHE A 122 8.58 12.46 14.33
N HIS A 123 9.86 12.08 14.40
CA HIS A 123 10.30 10.77 14.88
C HIS A 123 10.07 10.56 16.39
N ASP A 124 9.92 11.64 17.15
CA ASP A 124 9.68 11.59 18.60
C ASP A 124 8.17 11.44 18.92
N LEU A 125 7.29 11.60 17.92
CA LEU A 125 5.86 11.38 18.08
C LEU A 125 5.57 9.88 18.27
N ASN A 126 4.48 9.55 18.97
CA ASN A 126 4.02 8.16 19.01
C ASN A 126 3.63 7.67 17.59
N ILE A 127 3.78 6.37 17.33
CA ILE A 127 3.58 5.81 16.00
C ILE A 127 2.16 6.04 15.45
N THR A 128 1.15 6.04 16.32
CA THR A 128 -0.24 6.36 15.96
C THR A 128 -0.36 7.77 15.39
N THR A 129 0.32 8.74 16.00
CA THR A 129 0.33 10.14 15.57
C THR A 129 1.12 10.30 14.28
N GLN A 130 2.27 9.61 14.15
CA GLN A 130 3.04 9.56 12.91
C GLN A 130 2.19 9.04 11.75
N MET A 131 1.50 7.91 11.96
CA MET A 131 0.59 7.31 10.98
C MET A 131 -0.58 8.23 10.65
N GLN A 132 -1.20 8.84 11.66
CA GLN A 132 -2.30 9.78 11.46
C GLN A 132 -1.85 10.99 10.63
N MET A 133 -0.65 11.50 10.86
CA MET A 133 -0.07 12.61 10.10
C MET A 133 0.18 12.25 8.63
N LEU A 134 0.70 11.05 8.38
CA LEU A 134 0.97 10.57 7.02
C LEU A 134 -0.34 10.25 6.26
N LEU A 135 -1.34 9.67 6.95
CA LEU A 135 -2.60 9.27 6.32
C LEU A 135 -3.59 10.43 6.15
N ASP A 136 -3.61 11.38 7.08
CA ASP A 136 -4.55 12.50 7.10
C ASP A 136 -4.04 13.64 8.02
N SER A 137 -3.10 14.41 7.49
CA SER A 137 -2.44 15.53 8.19
C SER A 137 -3.42 16.63 8.62
N ALA A 138 -4.55 16.78 7.92
CA ALA A 138 -5.57 17.78 8.19
C ALA A 138 -6.27 17.60 9.55
N LYS A 139 -6.16 16.43 10.17
CA LYS A 139 -6.68 16.18 11.53
C LYS A 139 -5.78 16.71 12.63
N LEU A 140 -4.48 16.72 12.40
CA LEU A 140 -3.49 17.14 13.40
C LEU A 140 -3.14 18.62 13.25
N ILE A 141 -3.19 19.12 12.01
CA ILE A 141 -2.83 20.48 11.70
C ILE A 141 -4.09 21.34 11.68
N ASN A 142 -4.15 22.30 12.61
CA ASN A 142 -5.14 23.37 12.55
C ASN A 142 -4.81 24.27 11.35
N LEU A 143 -5.47 23.99 10.22
CA LEU A 143 -5.27 24.72 8.98
C LEU A 143 -5.65 26.20 9.16
N ASN A 144 -4.71 27.07 8.85
CA ASN A 144 -4.89 28.51 8.79
C ASN A 144 -4.30 29.05 7.46
N LYS A 145 -4.48 30.34 7.20
CA LYS A 145 -3.99 30.97 5.97
C LYS A 145 -2.48 30.81 5.79
N TYR A 146 -1.72 30.84 6.88
CA TYR A 146 -0.25 30.85 6.88
C TYR A 146 0.37 29.46 6.66
N ASN A 147 -0.25 28.39 7.17
CA ASN A 147 0.29 27.03 7.08
C ASN A 147 -0.33 26.17 5.96
N SER A 148 -1.30 26.70 5.21
CA SER A 148 -2.01 25.96 4.16
C SER A 148 -1.07 25.39 3.08
N ALA A 149 -0.06 26.16 2.68
CA ALA A 149 0.95 25.72 1.72
C ALA A 149 1.83 24.58 2.27
N SER A 150 2.28 24.70 3.52
CA SER A 150 3.05 23.68 4.24
C SER A 150 2.27 22.39 4.42
N ALA A 151 0.97 22.49 4.77
CA ALA A 151 0.10 21.33 4.89
C ALA A 151 -0.07 20.61 3.53
N ALA A 152 -0.19 21.37 2.43
CA ALA A 152 -0.25 20.79 1.08
C ALA A 152 1.07 20.11 0.67
N ARG A 153 2.23 20.69 1.01
CA ARG A 153 3.53 20.04 0.81
C ARG A 153 3.65 18.76 1.62
N LEU A 154 3.31 18.80 2.91
CA LEU A 154 3.33 17.62 3.77
C LEU A 154 2.46 16.50 3.19
N GLU A 155 1.23 16.84 2.79
CA GLU A 155 0.30 15.92 2.13
C GLU A 155 0.91 15.33 0.85
N ASN A 156 1.65 16.13 0.08
CA ASN A 156 2.36 15.67 -1.10
C ASN A 156 3.47 14.66 -0.79
N HIS A 157 4.32 14.95 0.20
CA HIS A 157 5.37 14.03 0.63
C HIS A 157 4.80 12.72 1.18
N SER A 158 3.70 12.77 1.92
CA SER A 158 3.00 11.56 2.38
C SER A 158 2.49 10.71 1.21
N ARG A 159 1.89 11.32 0.18
CA ARG A 159 1.49 10.60 -1.04
C ARG A 159 2.69 9.96 -1.74
N ASN A 160 3.79 10.71 -1.84
CA ASN A 160 5.02 10.22 -2.44
C ASN A 160 5.58 9.03 -1.66
N LEU A 161 5.60 9.09 -0.33
CA LEU A 161 6.01 7.99 0.53
C LEU A 161 5.25 6.71 0.20
N PHE A 162 3.92 6.75 0.21
CA PHE A 162 3.12 5.57 -0.07
C PHE A 162 3.36 4.98 -1.46
N PHE A 163 3.54 5.85 -2.45
CA PHE A 163 3.83 5.42 -3.81
C PHE A 163 5.21 4.76 -3.93
N GLU A 164 6.26 5.39 -3.42
CA GLU A 164 7.61 4.84 -3.46
C GLU A 164 7.73 3.52 -2.69
N LEU A 165 7.06 3.41 -1.53
CA LEU A 165 6.96 2.16 -0.78
C LEU A 165 6.27 1.06 -1.60
N HIS A 166 5.21 1.40 -2.34
CA HIS A 166 4.50 0.47 -3.21
C HIS A 166 5.39 -0.01 -4.36
N ILE A 167 6.05 0.90 -5.07
CA ILE A 167 6.96 0.57 -6.16
C ILE A 167 8.08 -0.34 -5.62
N LYS A 168 8.74 0.05 -4.53
CA LYS A 168 9.84 -0.73 -3.96
C LYS A 168 9.38 -2.11 -3.50
N ARG A 169 8.20 -2.23 -2.90
CA ARG A 169 7.62 -3.53 -2.53
C ARG A 169 7.42 -4.43 -3.74
N ASN A 170 6.83 -3.94 -4.82
CA ASN A 170 6.59 -4.76 -6.01
C ASN A 170 7.91 -5.26 -6.60
N VAL A 171 8.91 -4.37 -6.73
CA VAL A 171 10.25 -4.75 -7.23
C VAL A 171 10.86 -5.87 -6.39
N LEU A 172 10.83 -5.75 -5.05
CA LEU A 172 11.38 -6.77 -4.16
C LEU A 172 10.61 -8.10 -4.21
N LEU A 173 9.29 -8.07 -4.43
CA LEU A 173 8.49 -9.28 -4.57
C LEU A 173 8.77 -9.98 -5.90
N ASP A 174 8.90 -9.23 -6.99
CA ASP A 174 9.22 -9.78 -8.31
C ASP A 174 10.62 -10.43 -8.31
N GLU A 175 11.60 -9.80 -7.67
CA GLU A 175 12.94 -10.37 -7.47
C GLU A 175 12.91 -11.70 -6.69
N LYS A 176 12.05 -11.81 -5.65
CA LYS A 176 11.89 -13.06 -4.91
C LYS A 176 11.26 -14.14 -5.76
N THR A 177 10.20 -13.84 -6.52
CA THR A 177 9.55 -14.83 -7.39
C THR A 177 10.50 -15.38 -8.45
N LEU A 178 11.37 -14.52 -9.01
CA LEU A 178 12.37 -14.95 -9.98
C LEU A 178 13.38 -15.93 -9.36
N ARG A 179 13.86 -15.69 -8.14
CA ARG A 179 14.82 -16.58 -7.45
C ARG A 179 14.26 -17.99 -7.23
N HIS A 180 13.03 -18.09 -6.72
CA HIS A 180 12.38 -19.40 -6.49
C HIS A 180 12.23 -20.17 -7.81
N SER A 181 11.87 -19.49 -8.91
CA SER A 181 11.74 -20.15 -10.22
C SER A 181 13.05 -20.71 -10.79
N VAL A 182 14.20 -20.17 -10.38
CA VAL A 182 15.52 -20.64 -10.83
C VAL A 182 15.99 -21.81 -9.97
N GLU A 183 15.79 -21.74 -8.65
CA GLU A 183 16.11 -22.82 -7.72
C GLU A 183 15.31 -24.09 -8.03
N ASP A 184 14.01 -23.95 -8.31
CA ASP A 184 13.17 -25.07 -8.73
C ASP A 184 13.70 -25.70 -10.03
N LYS A 185 14.11 -24.90 -11.02
CA LYS A 185 14.67 -25.41 -12.29
C LYS A 185 16.03 -26.10 -12.13
N LEU A 186 16.83 -25.67 -11.16
CA LEU A 186 18.13 -26.29 -10.87
C LEU A 186 17.97 -27.59 -10.08
N ALA A 187 17.03 -27.67 -9.15
CA ALA A 187 16.69 -28.89 -8.41
C ALA A 187 16.25 -30.04 -9.35
N TRP A 188 15.56 -29.72 -10.45
CA TRP A 188 15.16 -30.71 -11.46
C TRP A 188 16.29 -31.21 -12.36
N ARG A 189 17.43 -30.50 -12.49
CA ARG A 189 18.53 -30.89 -13.39
C ARG A 189 19.66 -31.67 -12.71
N GLY A 190 19.67 -31.76 -11.38
CA GLY A 190 20.76 -32.39 -10.61
C GLY A 190 20.57 -33.88 -10.25
N GLY A 191 19.42 -34.49 -10.54
CA GLY A 191 19.05 -35.83 -10.06
C GLY A 191 19.13 -36.96 -11.10
N GLY A 192 20.17 -36.98 -11.94
CA GLY A 192 20.35 -37.98 -13.00
C GLY A 192 21.41 -39.02 -12.69
N VAL A 193 21.35 -39.71 -11.55
CA VAL A 193 22.04 -41.01 -11.37
C VAL A 193 20.97 -42.08 -11.27
N GLY A 194 20.95 -42.94 -12.29
CA GLY A 194 19.81 -43.79 -12.66
C GLY A 194 19.22 -44.63 -11.53
N ARG A 195 17.88 -44.56 -11.42
CA ARG A 195 17.09 -45.67 -10.89
C ARG A 195 16.34 -46.34 -12.04
N PRO A 196 16.37 -47.68 -12.15
CA PRO A 196 15.59 -48.40 -13.15
C PRO A 196 14.10 -48.18 -12.91
N LEU A 197 13.37 -47.91 -14.00
CA LEU A 197 11.91 -47.82 -14.04
C LEU A 197 11.29 -49.16 -13.66
N THR A 198 10.70 -49.27 -12.46
CA THR A 198 9.68 -50.27 -12.18
C THR A 198 8.30 -49.66 -12.47
N LEU A 199 7.66 -50.21 -13.49
CA LEU A 199 6.32 -49.88 -13.92
C LEU A 199 5.30 -50.31 -12.86
N GLY A 200 4.44 -49.36 -12.49
CA GLY A 200 3.21 -49.61 -11.77
C GLY A 200 3.18 -48.86 -10.46
N HIS A 201 2.46 -47.73 -10.43
CA HIS A 201 1.40 -47.42 -9.47
C HIS A 201 0.82 -46.04 -9.86
N LYS A 202 -0.52 -45.95 -9.86
CA LYS A 202 -1.27 -44.75 -10.25
C LYS A 202 -0.89 -43.57 -9.35
N ALA A 203 -0.42 -42.48 -9.95
CA ALA A 203 -0.12 -41.25 -9.24
C ALA A 203 -1.41 -40.61 -8.68
N PRO A 204 -1.41 -40.11 -7.43
CA PRO A 204 -2.49 -39.27 -6.92
C PRO A 204 -2.50 -37.93 -7.66
N ALA A 205 -3.70 -37.42 -7.92
CA ALA A 205 -3.93 -36.17 -8.62
C ALA A 205 -3.13 -35.02 -7.98
N CYS A 206 -2.12 -34.53 -8.69
CA CYS A 206 -1.44 -33.28 -8.36
C CYS A 206 -2.47 -32.15 -8.37
N LEU A 207 -2.61 -31.46 -7.24
CA LEU A 207 -3.25 -30.15 -7.19
C LEU A 207 -2.47 -29.22 -8.13
N GLN A 208 -3.05 -28.94 -9.29
CA GLN A 208 -2.58 -27.89 -10.17
C GLN A 208 -2.86 -26.56 -9.47
N ILE A 209 -1.83 -25.94 -8.90
CA ILE A 209 -1.88 -24.52 -8.56
C ILE A 209 -1.87 -23.78 -9.91
N PRO A 210 -2.93 -23.03 -10.27
CA PRO A 210 -2.99 -22.36 -11.56
C PRO A 210 -1.89 -21.28 -11.60
N SER A 211 -0.92 -21.45 -12.51
CA SER A 211 0.18 -20.52 -12.78
C SER A 211 -0.24 -19.33 -13.67
N GLU A 212 -1.54 -19.10 -13.85
CA GLU A 212 -2.09 -18.04 -14.69
C GLU A 212 -2.75 -16.92 -13.88
N HIS A 213 -1.98 -16.21 -13.05
CA HIS A 213 -2.33 -14.85 -12.67
C HIS A 213 -1.08 -13.99 -12.57
N THR A 214 -0.42 -13.81 -13.71
CA THR A 214 0.20 -12.51 -13.99
C THR A 214 -0.91 -11.48 -13.82
N PHE A 215 -0.85 -10.74 -12.71
CA PHE A 215 -1.77 -9.66 -12.34
C PHE A 215 -1.82 -8.62 -13.49
N ARG A 216 -2.70 -8.83 -14.47
CA ARG A 216 -3.13 -7.82 -15.44
C ARG A 216 -3.98 -6.78 -14.71
N PHE A 217 -3.37 -5.98 -13.85
CA PHE A 217 -4.00 -4.80 -13.24
C PHE A 217 -3.59 -3.47 -13.90
N TYR A 218 -2.87 -3.52 -15.04
CA TYR A 218 -2.44 -2.32 -15.77
C TYR A 218 -3.34 -1.91 -16.94
N ARG A 219 -4.56 -2.44 -17.09
CA ARG A 219 -5.42 -2.10 -18.25
C ARG A 219 -6.88 -1.75 -17.99
N THR A 220 -7.24 -1.34 -16.79
CA THR A 220 -8.53 -0.68 -16.53
C THR A 220 -8.35 0.54 -15.62
N TYR A 221 -7.59 1.52 -16.09
CA TYR A 221 -7.97 2.92 -15.85
C TYR A 221 -8.89 3.34 -17.00
N THR A 222 -9.98 2.60 -17.18
CA THR A 222 -11.14 3.13 -17.89
C THR A 222 -11.67 4.21 -16.96
N PHE A 223 -11.53 5.46 -17.39
CA PHE A 223 -12.18 6.65 -16.85
C PHE A 223 -13.27 6.32 -15.84
N ILE A 224 -13.01 6.55 -14.54
CA ILE A 224 -14.10 6.77 -13.59
C ILE A 224 -14.64 8.18 -13.88
N THR A 225 -15.29 8.32 -15.04
CA THR A 225 -16.39 9.27 -15.19
C THR A 225 -17.57 8.58 -14.53
N ILE A 226 -17.87 9.01 -13.30
CA ILE A 226 -19.16 8.73 -12.65
C ILE A 226 -20.23 9.40 -13.49
#